data_AF-A0A4Q9QVE3-F1
#
_entry.id   AF-A0A4Q9QVE3-F1
#
_cell.length_a   1.000
_cell.length_b   1.000
_cell.length_c   1.000
_cell.angle_alpha   90.00
_cell.angle_beta   90.00
_cell.angle_gamma   90.00
#
_symmetry.space_group_name_H-M   'P 1'
#
loop_
_entity.id
_entity.type
_entity.pdbx_description
1 polymer ?
#
loop_
_entity_poly.entity_id
_entity_poly.type
_entity_poly.pdbx_seq_one_letter_code
_entity_poly.pdbx_strand_id
1 'polypeptide(L)'
;MQFNGNKVYQRDDLFEPNLVSSWREGGKVVTGTNLERMASGRAPVGVDGKSVNLHHTTQTQSGPIAEMTQTFHQQSSSVIHVNPNTIPSGIDRAAFDKWKAQYWQQRAAGYGGTQ
;
A
#
# COMPACT_ATOMS: atom_id res chain seq x y z
N MET A 1 7.38 6.89 -8.32
CA MET A 1 7.46 6.09 -9.57
C MET A 1 6.14 6.17 -10.37
N GLN A 2 6.13 5.78 -11.64
CA GLN A 2 4.89 5.53 -12.40
C GLN A 2 4.56 4.04 -12.34
N PHE A 3 3.35 3.65 -11.96
CA PHE A 3 2.91 2.25 -11.92
C PHE A 3 1.48 2.12 -12.46
N ASN A 4 1.29 1.32 -13.51
CA ASN A 4 -0.02 0.99 -14.08
C ASN A 4 -0.97 2.20 -14.25
N GLY A 5 -0.45 3.33 -14.74
CA GLY A 5 -1.22 4.55 -15.00
C GLY A 5 -1.29 5.56 -13.85
N ASN A 6 -0.84 5.22 -12.64
CA ASN A 6 -0.84 6.12 -11.50
C ASN A 6 0.59 6.58 -11.14
N LYS A 7 0.72 7.84 -10.73
CA LYS A 7 1.93 8.33 -10.05
C LYS A 7 1.90 7.88 -8.60
N VAL A 8 2.95 7.19 -8.16
CA VAL A 8 3.08 6.71 -6.77
C VAL A 8 4.20 7.45 -6.05
N TYR A 9 3.86 8.05 -4.91
CA TYR A 9 4.80 8.64 -3.96
C TYR A 9 5.18 7.58 -2.92
N GLN A 10 6.33 6.95 -3.16
CA GLN A 10 6.92 5.95 -2.28
C GLN A 10 7.63 6.59 -1.10
N ARG A 11 7.67 5.85 0.01
CA ARG A 11 8.38 6.25 1.23
C ARG A 11 9.05 5.04 1.87
N ASP A 12 10.38 5.00 1.79
CA ASP A 12 11.19 3.92 2.37
C ASP A 12 11.20 3.95 3.91
N ASP A 13 10.91 5.10 4.53
CA ASP A 13 10.90 5.27 5.99
C ASP A 13 9.65 4.70 6.68
N LEU A 14 8.66 4.23 5.92
CA LEU A 14 7.40 3.75 6.48
C LEU A 14 7.47 2.33 7.05
N PHE A 15 8.46 1.52 6.67
CA PHE A 15 8.59 0.13 7.10
C PHE A 15 10.03 -0.36 6.97
N GLU A 16 10.39 -1.33 7.82
CA GLU A 16 11.66 -2.06 7.72
C GLU A 16 11.50 -3.24 6.76
N PRO A 17 12.29 -3.36 5.66
CA PRO A 17 12.12 -4.42 4.67
C PRO A 17 12.24 -5.84 5.23
N ASN A 18 13.11 -6.03 6.22
CA ASN A 18 13.39 -7.34 6.82
C ASN A 18 12.58 -7.62 8.08
N LEU A 19 11.63 -6.77 8.45
CA LEU A 19 10.75 -7.03 9.59
C LEU A 19 9.94 -8.30 9.36
N VAL A 20 10.11 -9.28 10.25
CA VAL A 20 9.39 -10.54 10.19
C VAL A 20 7.99 -10.38 10.78
N SER A 21 6.98 -10.85 10.05
CA SER A 21 5.59 -10.89 10.48
C SER A 21 4.90 -12.16 10.01
N SER A 22 3.72 -12.45 10.55
CA SER A 22 2.88 -13.55 10.08
C SER A 22 1.62 -13.04 9.37
N TRP A 23 1.13 -13.80 8.39
CA TRP A 23 -0.14 -13.56 7.70
C TRP A 23 -0.83 -14.87 7.32
N ARG A 24 -2.09 -14.78 6.90
CA ARG A 24 -2.83 -15.94 6.38
C ARG A 24 -2.83 -15.96 4.87
N GLU A 25 -2.55 -17.12 4.30
CA GLU A 25 -2.58 -17.40 2.87
C GLU A 25 -3.13 -18.80 2.62
N GLY A 26 -4.20 -18.92 1.82
CA GLY A 26 -4.84 -20.21 1.56
C GLY A 26 -5.27 -20.97 2.83
N GLY A 27 -5.64 -20.23 3.89
CA GLY A 27 -5.99 -20.82 5.19
C GLY A 27 -4.80 -21.22 6.09
N LYS A 28 -3.56 -21.11 5.61
CA LYS A 28 -2.35 -21.40 6.38
C LYS A 28 -1.74 -20.12 6.94
N VAL A 29 -1.07 -20.24 8.08
CA VAL A 29 -0.22 -19.17 8.62
C VAL A 29 1.14 -19.26 7.93
N VAL A 30 1.56 -18.16 7.32
CA VAL A 30 2.88 -17.97 6.72
C VAL A 30 3.61 -16.92 7.55
N THR A 31 4.92 -17.09 7.73
CA THR A 31 5.80 -16.14 8.41
C THR A 31 6.93 -15.77 7.47
N GLY A 32 7.24 -14.48 7.39
CA GLY A 32 8.29 -13.96 6.53
C GLY A 32 8.51 -12.46 6.73
N THR A 33 9.52 -11.93 6.07
CA THR A 33 9.88 -10.52 6.02
C THR A 33 8.82 -9.67 5.33
N ASN A 34 8.91 -8.35 5.47
CA ASN A 34 8.09 -7.41 4.70
C ASN A 34 8.33 -7.54 3.19
N LEU A 35 9.55 -7.87 2.75
CA LEU A 35 9.84 -8.15 1.34
C LEU A 35 9.05 -9.36 0.83
N GLU A 36 9.06 -10.47 1.57
CA GLU A 36 8.30 -11.68 1.21
C GLU A 36 6.78 -11.44 1.26
N ARG A 37 6.32 -10.69 2.25
CA ARG A 37 4.91 -10.26 2.37
C ARG A 37 4.49 -9.40 1.17
N MET A 38 5.34 -8.46 0.74
CA MET A 38 5.09 -7.66 -0.46
C MET A 38 5.14 -8.48 -1.75
N ALA A 39 6.09 -9.42 -1.87
CA ALA A 39 6.16 -10.34 -2.98
C ALA A 39 4.91 -11.25 -3.09
N SER A 40 4.21 -11.50 -1.98
CA SER A 40 2.89 -12.15 -1.99
C SER A 40 1.72 -11.20 -2.31
N GLY A 41 2.00 -9.96 -2.71
CA GLY A 41 1.01 -8.93 -3.02
C GLY A 41 0.35 -8.26 -1.81
N ARG A 42 0.94 -8.36 -0.61
CA ARG A 42 0.39 -7.77 0.61
C ARG A 42 1.17 -6.52 1.01
N ALA A 43 0.48 -5.57 1.62
CA ALA A 43 1.16 -4.41 2.19
C ALA A 43 2.16 -4.83 3.27
N PRO A 44 3.33 -4.17 3.34
CA PRO A 44 4.26 -4.38 4.44
C PRO A 44 3.65 -3.89 5.75
N VAL A 45 4.14 -4.43 6.86
CA VAL A 45 3.87 -3.91 8.20
C VAL A 45 4.74 -2.67 8.41
N GLY A 46 4.09 -1.53 8.61
CA GLY A 46 4.72 -0.25 8.85
C GLY A 46 5.29 -0.11 10.25
N VAL A 47 6.05 0.96 10.46
CA VAL A 47 6.66 1.34 11.74
C VAL A 47 5.64 1.57 12.86
N ASP A 48 4.35 1.76 12.52
CA ASP A 48 3.25 1.86 13.46
C ASP A 48 2.62 0.50 13.82
N GLY A 49 3.24 -0.61 13.39
CA GLY A 49 2.78 -1.98 13.63
C GLY A 49 1.55 -2.39 12.81
N LYS A 50 1.10 -1.54 11.87
CA LYS A 50 -0.08 -1.78 11.03
C LYS A 50 0.33 -1.86 9.56
N SER A 51 -0.56 -2.35 8.70
CA SER A 51 -0.26 -2.39 7.26
C SER A 51 -0.12 -0.98 6.68
N VAL A 52 0.90 -0.77 5.83
CA VAL A 52 1.06 0.47 5.08
C VAL A 52 -0.12 0.63 4.10
N ASN A 53 -0.63 1.86 3.99
CA ASN A 53 -1.75 2.20 3.15
C ASN A 53 -1.31 2.82 1.82
N LEU A 54 -2.12 2.58 0.79
CA LEU A 54 -2.02 3.23 -0.52
C LEU A 54 -3.24 4.14 -0.67
N HIS A 55 -3.01 5.44 -0.59
CA HIS A 55 -4.06 6.46 -0.59
C HIS A 55 -4.14 7.20 -1.91
N HIS A 56 -5.32 7.25 -2.54
CA HIS A 56 -5.54 8.14 -3.69
C HIS A 56 -5.70 9.58 -3.19
N THR A 57 -4.81 10.47 -3.59
CA THR A 57 -4.80 11.85 -3.10
C THR A 57 -5.96 12.69 -3.63
N THR A 58 -6.50 12.34 -4.80
CA THR A 58 -7.60 13.05 -5.46
C THR A 58 -8.91 12.24 -5.52
N GLN A 59 -8.96 11.06 -4.89
CA GLN A 59 -10.14 10.18 -4.87
C GLN A 59 -10.67 9.77 -6.27
N THR A 60 -9.79 9.75 -7.28
CA THR A 60 -10.09 9.32 -8.65
C THR A 60 -9.25 8.10 -9.02
N GLN A 61 -9.78 7.20 -9.87
CA GLN A 61 -9.10 5.96 -10.27
C GLN A 61 -7.70 6.18 -10.87
N SER A 62 -7.51 7.22 -11.69
CA SER A 62 -6.22 7.55 -12.32
C SER A 62 -5.39 8.56 -11.52
N GLY A 63 -5.86 8.93 -10.32
CA GLY A 63 -5.22 9.93 -9.49
C GLY A 63 -3.87 9.47 -8.92
N PRO A 64 -3.02 10.40 -8.46
CA PRO A 64 -1.80 10.05 -7.75
C PRO A 64 -2.10 9.28 -6.45
N ILE A 65 -1.18 8.40 -6.08
CA ILE A 65 -1.26 7.53 -4.90
C ILE A 65 -0.07 7.81 -3.99
N ALA A 66 -0.30 7.87 -2.67
CA ALA A 66 0.75 8.03 -1.67
C ALA A 66 0.78 6.83 -0.71
N GLU A 67 1.99 6.36 -0.39
CA GLU A 67 2.22 5.45 0.73
C GLU A 67 2.14 6.22 2.05
N MET A 68 1.44 5.68 3.05
CA MET A 68 1.39 6.26 4.40
C MET A 68 1.09 5.21 5.47
N THR A 69 1.42 5.51 6.73
CA THR A 69 1.04 4.65 7.86
C THR A 69 -0.47 4.63 8.06
N GLN A 70 -0.99 3.53 8.62
CA GLN A 70 -2.40 3.43 8.97
C GLN A 70 -2.80 4.45 10.03
N THR A 71 -1.90 4.73 10.97
CA THR A 71 -2.12 5.70 12.05
C THR A 71 -2.26 7.12 11.50
N PHE A 72 -1.39 7.53 10.58
CA PHE A 72 -1.53 8.83 9.89
C PHE A 72 -2.85 8.90 9.10
N HIS A 73 -3.16 7.85 8.34
CA HIS A 73 -4.41 7.80 7.56
C HIS A 73 -5.66 7.96 8.46
N GLN A 74 -5.66 7.39 9.66
CA GLN A 74 -6.76 7.52 10.61
C GLN A 74 -6.83 8.91 11.23
N GLN A 75 -5.71 9.40 11.76
CA GLN A 75 -5.65 10.68 12.49
C GLN A 75 -5.88 11.88 11.57
N SER A 76 -5.46 11.79 10.31
CA SER A 76 -5.58 12.87 9.33
C SER A 76 -6.69 12.62 8.31
N SER A 77 -7.61 11.68 8.57
CA SER A 77 -8.69 11.28 7.65
C SER A 77 -9.48 12.48 7.10
N SER A 78 -9.83 13.46 7.94
CA SER A 78 -10.58 14.66 7.53
C SER A 78 -9.79 15.61 6.63
N VAL A 79 -8.46 15.54 6.65
CA VAL A 79 -7.57 16.38 5.84
C VAL A 79 -7.26 15.70 4.50
N ILE A 80 -7.07 14.38 4.50
CA ILE A 80 -6.62 13.64 3.31
C ILE A 80 -7.77 13.18 2.40
N HIS A 81 -9.00 13.13 2.92
CA HIS A 81 -10.20 12.85 2.13
C HIS A 81 -10.82 14.16 1.62
N VAL A 82 -10.37 14.58 0.44
CA VAL A 82 -10.77 15.87 -0.17
C VAL A 82 -12.24 15.93 -0.64
N ASN A 83 -12.86 14.77 -0.86
CA ASN A 83 -14.27 14.69 -1.22
C ASN A 83 -15.10 14.36 0.02
N PRO A 84 -16.23 15.06 0.26
CA PRO A 84 -17.17 14.65 1.29
C PRO A 84 -17.76 13.27 0.96
N ASN A 85 -18.15 12.51 1.98
CA ASN A 85 -18.73 11.16 1.83
C ASN A 85 -20.05 11.13 1.03
N THR A 86 -20.63 12.29 0.73
CA THR A 86 -21.80 12.47 -0.13
C THR A 86 -21.47 12.35 -1.62
N ILE A 87 -20.19 12.45 -2.00
CA ILE A 87 -19.72 12.21 -3.36
C ILE A 87 -19.19 10.77 -3.42
N PRO A 88 -19.80 9.89 -4.25
CA PRO A 88 -19.29 8.55 -4.45
C PRO A 88 -17.83 8.57 -4.89
N SER A 89 -17.02 7.67 -4.35
CA SER A 89 -15.64 7.51 -4.78
C SER A 89 -15.59 7.14 -6.26
N GLY A 90 -14.80 7.87 -7.05
CA GLY A 90 -14.53 7.53 -8.46
C GLY A 90 -13.55 6.38 -8.63
N ILE A 91 -13.36 5.55 -7.59
CA ILE A 91 -12.40 4.44 -7.54
C ILE A 91 -13.18 3.14 -7.65
N ASP A 92 -12.86 2.34 -8.66
CA ASP A 92 -13.28 0.95 -8.72
C ASP A 92 -12.46 0.16 -7.69
N ARG A 93 -13.11 -0.23 -6.59
CA ARG A 93 -12.45 -0.92 -5.47
C ARG A 93 -11.89 -2.27 -5.87
N ALA A 94 -12.58 -3.03 -6.71
CA ALA A 94 -12.13 -4.34 -7.14
C ALA A 94 -10.92 -4.24 -8.09
N ALA A 95 -10.94 -3.26 -9.00
CA ALA A 95 -9.78 -2.95 -9.83
C ALA A 95 -8.60 -2.47 -8.98
N PHE A 96 -8.86 -1.61 -7.99
CA PHE A 96 -7.81 -1.11 -7.11
C PHE A 96 -7.21 -2.19 -6.21
N ASP A 97 -8.00 -3.16 -5.73
CA ASP A 97 -7.46 -4.27 -4.95
C ASP A 97 -6.47 -5.13 -5.75
N LYS A 98 -6.76 -5.36 -7.04
CA LYS A 98 -5.81 -6.02 -7.96
C LYS A 98 -4.56 -5.16 -8.20
N TRP A 99 -4.76 -3.85 -8.43
CA TRP A 99 -3.67 -2.90 -8.62
C TRP A 99 -2.73 -2.86 -7.41
N LYS A 100 -3.26 -2.84 -6.18
CA LYS A 100 -2.46 -2.85 -4.93
C LYS A 100 -1.61 -4.10 -4.81
N ALA A 101 -2.18 -5.27 -5.12
CA ALA A 101 -1.44 -6.52 -5.03
C ALA A 101 -0.25 -6.53 -5.99
N GLN A 102 -0.47 -6.12 -7.25
CA GLN A 102 0.60 -5.99 -8.25
C GLN A 102 1.63 -4.92 -7.85
N TYR A 103 1.18 -3.81 -7.28
CA TYR A 103 2.05 -2.74 -6.82
C TYR A 103 3.00 -3.23 -5.73
N TRP A 104 2.51 -3.95 -4.72
CA TRP A 104 3.38 -4.46 -3.65
C TRP A 104 4.38 -5.50 -4.18
N GLN A 105 3.98 -6.34 -5.13
CA GLN A 105 4.90 -7.26 -5.81
C GLN A 105 6.03 -6.49 -6.51
N GLN A 106 5.68 -5.43 -7.24
CA GLN A 106 6.66 -4.55 -7.88
C GLN A 106 7.55 -3.82 -6.85
N ARG A 107 6.96 -3.38 -5.73
CA ARG A 107 7.67 -2.71 -4.65
C ARG A 107 8.73 -3.63 -4.03
N ALA A 108 8.41 -4.91 -3.81
CA ALA A 108 9.38 -5.91 -3.35
C ALA A 108 10.52 -6.13 -4.36
N ALA A 109 10.20 -6.27 -5.65
CA ALA A 109 11.20 -6.51 -6.70
C ALA A 109 12.23 -5.35 -6.79
N GLY A 110 11.82 -4.12 -6.48
CA GLY A 110 12.71 -2.95 -6.45
C GLY A 110 13.85 -3.04 -5.43
N TYR A 111 13.72 -3.85 -4.37
CA TYR A 111 14.78 -4.02 -3.36
C TYR A 111 15.87 -5.01 -3.78
N GLY A 112 15.62 -5.87 -4.78
CA GLY A 112 16.61 -6.80 -5.32
C GLY A 112 17.51 -6.20 -6.42
N GLY A 113 17.29 -4.93 -6.78
CA GLY A 113 17.92 -4.26 -7.93
C GLY A 113 19.12 -3.38 -7.61
N THR A 114 19.62 -3.38 -6.38
CA THR A 114 20.89 -2.71 -6.00
C THR A 114 21.92 -3.74 -5.58
N GLN A 115 22.68 -4.21 -6.59
CA GLN A 115 24.10 -4.56 -6.50
C GLN A 115 24.81 -3.88 -7.68
#